data_AF-A0A961SLC7-F1
#
_entry.id   AF-A0A961SLC7-F1
#
_cell.length_a   1.000
_cell.length_b   1.000
_cell.length_c   1.000
_cell.angle_alpha   90.00
_cell.angle_beta   90.00
_cell.angle_gamma   90.00
#
_symmetry.space_group_name_H-M   'P 1'
#
loop_
_entity.id
_entity.type
_entity.pdbx_description
1 polymer ?
#
loop_
_entity_poly.entity_id
_entity_poly.type
_entity_poly.pdbx_seq_one_letter_code
_entity_poly.pdbx_strand_id
1 'polypeptide(L)'
;MTKKQMFEFPTDMRDLAEKNVEQARVAYGQFMEFMSQAMNAWSASGIPEAENFKTLQDRAIGFAKENADRSFALASELAQAKDLQQVMTLQSRYVQTQMQTFGIQAQQLSWLMADALQNLQSGRSKS
;
A
#
# COMPACT_ATOMS: atom_id res chain seq x y z
N MET A 1 26.10 14.02 37.20
CA MET A 1 24.69 13.88 36.75
C MET A 1 24.62 14.30 35.28
N THR A 2 24.74 13.35 34.36
CA THR A 2 24.74 13.64 32.92
C THR A 2 23.30 13.76 32.45
N LYS A 3 22.86 15.00 32.16
CA LYS A 3 21.53 15.28 31.59
C LYS A 3 21.37 14.44 30.32
N LYS A 4 20.44 13.49 30.38
CA LYS A 4 19.79 12.84 29.25
C LYS A 4 19.26 13.96 28.36
N GLN A 5 20.05 14.40 27.37
CA GLN A 5 19.57 15.28 26.32
C GLN A 5 18.46 14.49 25.64
N MET A 6 17.23 14.87 25.98
CA MET A 6 16.05 14.40 25.29
C MET A 6 16.23 14.82 23.84
N PHE A 7 16.52 13.83 23.00
CA PHE A 7 16.65 13.97 21.56
C PHE A 7 15.29 14.43 21.01
N GLU A 8 15.14 15.73 20.85
CA GLU A 8 14.01 16.30 20.12
C GLU A 8 14.20 16.03 18.62
N PHE A 9 13.16 15.49 17.99
CA PHE A 9 13.06 15.52 16.54
C PHE A 9 13.04 16.98 16.09
N PRO A 10 13.82 17.37 15.06
CA PRO A 10 13.60 18.66 14.42
C PRO A 10 12.14 18.73 14.00
N THR A 11 11.40 19.72 14.51
CA THR A 11 9.95 19.86 14.34
C THR A 11 9.53 19.72 12.89
N ASP A 12 10.30 20.34 11.98
CA ASP A 12 10.06 20.30 10.53
C ASP A 12 10.05 18.89 9.94
N MET A 13 10.92 17.99 10.40
CA MET A 13 10.95 16.59 9.93
C MET A 13 9.78 15.77 10.47
N ARG A 14 9.36 16.04 11.71
CA ARG A 14 8.17 15.42 12.29
C ARG A 14 6.92 15.86 11.54
N ASP A 15 6.78 17.15 11.28
CA ASP A 15 5.62 17.73 10.58
C ASP A 15 5.51 17.23 9.13
N LEU A 16 6.64 17.13 8.42
CA LEU A 16 6.67 16.56 7.07
C LEU A 16 6.31 15.07 7.06
N ALA A 17 6.80 14.30 8.03
CA ALA A 17 6.44 12.90 8.18
C ALA A 17 4.94 12.74 8.48
N GLU A 18 4.40 13.51 9.42
CA GLU A 18 2.97 13.51 9.77
C GLU A 18 2.09 13.86 8.57
N LYS A 19 2.46 14.89 7.79
CA LYS A 19 1.72 15.25 6.56
C LYS A 19 1.76 14.16 5.51
N ASN A 20 2.92 13.54 5.28
CA ASN A 20 3.04 12.45 4.31
C ASN A 20 2.23 11.23 4.75
N VAL A 21 2.22 10.94 6.06
CA VAL A 21 1.41 9.87 6.64
C VAL A 21 -0.07 10.09 6.41
N GLU A 22 -0.55 11.30 6.68
CA GLU A 22 -1.95 11.64 6.48
C GLU A 22 -2.35 11.58 5.00
N GLN A 23 -1.52 12.13 4.10
CA GLN A 23 -1.79 12.07 2.66
C GLN A 23 -1.88 10.63 2.14
N ALA A 24 -0.97 9.76 2.58
CA ALA A 24 -1.02 8.35 2.20
C ALA A 24 -2.23 7.63 2.79
N ARG A 25 -2.63 7.95 4.02
CA ARG A 25 -3.85 7.41 4.64
C ARG A 25 -5.10 7.79 3.84
N VAL A 26 -5.20 9.05 3.41
CA VAL A 26 -6.31 9.54 2.57
C VAL A 26 -6.31 8.82 1.22
N ALA A 27 -5.16 8.76 0.53
CA ALA A 27 -5.05 8.08 -0.76
C ALA A 27 -5.41 6.59 -0.67
N TYR A 28 -5.00 5.92 0.42
CA TYR A 28 -5.36 4.53 0.69
C TYR A 28 -6.87 4.36 0.91
N GLY A 29 -7.50 5.24 1.69
CA GLY A 29 -8.95 5.21 1.92
C GLY A 29 -9.74 5.35 0.62
N GLN A 30 -9.40 6.35 -0.19
CA GLN A 30 -10.03 6.57 -1.50
C GLN A 30 -9.85 5.37 -2.43
N PHE A 31 -8.67 4.74 -2.40
CA PHE A 31 -8.39 3.54 -3.19
C PHE A 31 -9.22 2.33 -2.75
N MET A 32 -9.33 2.07 -1.44
CA MET A 32 -10.12 0.94 -0.92
C MET A 32 -11.61 1.12 -1.24
N GLU A 33 -12.11 2.34 -1.21
CA GLU A 33 -13.48 2.65 -1.60
C GLU A 33 -13.72 2.40 -3.08
N PHE A 34 -12.79 2.82 -3.96
CA PHE A 34 -12.84 2.50 -5.39
C PHE A 34 -12.81 0.99 -5.65
N MET A 35 -11.91 0.25 -4.98
CA MET A 35 -11.83 -1.21 -5.09
C MET A 35 -13.12 -1.90 -4.65
N SER A 36 -13.72 -1.45 -3.54
CA SER A 36 -14.99 -2.00 -3.05
C SER A 36 -16.12 -1.77 -4.05
N GLN A 37 -16.22 -0.56 -4.62
CA GLN A 37 -17.20 -0.24 -5.65
C GLN A 37 -17.01 -1.11 -6.90
N ALA A 38 -15.76 -1.31 -7.35
CA ALA A 38 -15.45 -2.16 -8.49
C ALA A 38 -15.84 -3.63 -8.25
N MET A 39 -15.53 -4.17 -7.06
CA MET A 39 -15.91 -5.53 -6.67
C MET A 39 -17.44 -5.71 -6.57
N ASN A 40 -18.15 -4.71 -6.06
CA ASN A 40 -19.62 -4.73 -6.00
C ASN A 40 -20.24 -4.71 -7.40
N ALA A 41 -19.75 -3.86 -8.30
CA ALA A 41 -20.20 -3.79 -9.69
C ALA A 41 -19.94 -5.13 -10.42
N TRP A 42 -18.81 -5.77 -10.15
CA TRP A 42 -18.48 -7.10 -10.67
C TRP A 42 -19.42 -8.18 -10.12
N SER A 43 -19.60 -8.25 -8.81
CA SER A 43 -20.48 -9.26 -8.17
C SER A 43 -21.92 -9.16 -8.70
N ALA A 44 -22.38 -7.95 -8.97
CA ALA A 44 -23.68 -7.68 -9.59
C ALA A 44 -23.76 -8.08 -11.08
N SER A 45 -22.63 -8.30 -11.76
CA SER A 45 -22.59 -8.60 -13.20
C SER A 45 -22.90 -10.07 -13.54
N GLY A 46 -22.83 -10.98 -12.56
CA GLY A 46 -23.18 -12.41 -12.73
C GLY A 46 -22.20 -13.23 -13.59
N ILE A 47 -20.99 -12.73 -13.84
CA ILE A 47 -20.01 -13.33 -14.76
C ILE A 47 -19.07 -14.30 -14.00
N PRO A 48 -18.80 -15.51 -14.53
CA PRO A 48 -17.82 -16.43 -13.95
C PRO A 48 -16.42 -15.81 -13.89
N GLU A 49 -15.56 -16.25 -12.96
CA GLU A 49 -14.16 -15.78 -12.84
C GLU A 49 -13.44 -15.81 -14.19
N ALA A 50 -13.25 -14.64 -14.79
CA ALA A 50 -12.47 -14.47 -16.02
C ALA A 50 -10.97 -14.62 -15.73
N GLU A 51 -10.15 -14.98 -16.72
CA GLU A 51 -8.67 -15.07 -16.58
C GLU A 51 -8.06 -13.80 -15.96
N ASN A 52 -8.61 -12.62 -16.29
CA ASN A 52 -8.14 -11.34 -15.75
C ASN A 52 -8.31 -11.24 -14.22
N PHE A 53 -9.26 -11.99 -13.64
CA PHE A 53 -9.43 -12.07 -12.19
C PHE A 53 -8.35 -12.94 -11.54
N LYS A 54 -7.90 -14.00 -12.21
CA LYS A 54 -6.73 -14.78 -11.77
C LYS A 54 -5.48 -13.91 -11.74
N THR A 55 -5.27 -13.08 -12.76
CA THR A 55 -4.16 -12.11 -12.79
C THR A 55 -4.25 -11.10 -11.65
N LEU A 56 -5.46 -10.58 -11.35
CA LEU A 56 -5.70 -9.70 -10.22
C LEU A 56 -5.39 -10.40 -8.88
N GLN A 57 -5.87 -11.63 -8.69
CA GLN A 57 -5.62 -12.45 -7.51
C GLN A 57 -4.13 -12.73 -7.32
N ASP A 58 -3.44 -13.19 -8.36
CA ASP A 58 -2.00 -13.47 -8.35
C ASP A 58 -1.20 -12.20 -8.00
N ARG A 59 -1.63 -11.04 -8.51
CA ARG A 59 -0.97 -9.77 -8.17
C ARG A 59 -1.21 -9.36 -6.72
N ALA A 60 -2.42 -9.53 -6.20
CA ALA A 60 -2.73 -9.27 -4.80
C ALA A 60 -1.91 -10.16 -3.85
N ILE A 61 -1.76 -11.44 -4.18
CA ILE A 61 -0.89 -12.37 -3.45
C ILE A 61 0.58 -11.92 -3.52
N GLY A 62 1.05 -11.50 -4.69
CA GLY A 62 2.39 -10.96 -4.88
C GLY A 62 2.65 -9.74 -3.97
N PHE A 63 1.69 -8.82 -3.87
CA PHE A 63 1.80 -7.68 -2.97
C PHE A 63 1.82 -8.06 -1.50
N ALA A 64 1.01 -9.03 -1.08
CA ALA A 64 1.04 -9.54 0.28
C ALA A 64 2.42 -10.09 0.63
N LYS A 65 3.04 -10.85 -0.29
CA LYS A 65 4.41 -11.37 -0.12
C LYS A 65 5.45 -10.24 -0.04
N GLU A 66 5.42 -9.29 -0.99
CA GLU A 66 6.34 -8.15 -0.98
C GLU A 66 6.21 -7.29 0.29
N ASN A 67 4.99 -7.13 0.82
CA ASN A 67 4.71 -6.39 2.05
C ASN A 67 5.21 -7.16 3.29
N ALA A 68 5.05 -8.49 3.31
CA ALA A 68 5.57 -9.35 4.37
C ALA A 68 7.09 -9.31 4.41
N ASP A 69 7.77 -9.47 3.26
CA ASP A 69 9.24 -9.43 3.17
C ASP A 69 9.80 -8.10 3.70
N ARG A 70 9.19 -6.97 3.31
CA ARG A 70 9.57 -5.64 3.83
C ARG A 70 9.33 -5.48 5.32
N SER A 71 8.25 -6.04 5.84
CA SER A 71 7.93 -6.00 7.27
C SER A 71 8.92 -6.84 8.10
N PHE A 72 9.30 -8.02 7.60
CA PHE A 72 10.34 -8.84 8.23
C PHE A 72 11.73 -8.18 8.17
N ALA A 73 12.05 -7.51 7.06
CA ALA A 73 13.28 -6.72 6.97
C ALA A 73 13.31 -5.61 8.03
N LEU A 74 12.23 -4.82 8.15
CA LEU A 74 12.12 -3.81 9.22
C LEU A 74 12.27 -4.44 10.61
N ALA A 75 11.57 -5.55 10.88
CA ALA A 75 11.65 -6.23 12.18
C ALA A 75 13.08 -6.68 12.50
N SER A 76 13.82 -7.21 11.51
CA SER A 76 15.23 -7.58 11.65
C SER A 76 16.12 -6.37 11.93
N GLU A 77 15.90 -5.26 11.23
CA GLU A 77 16.67 -4.02 11.44
C GLU A 77 16.39 -3.41 12.82
N LEU A 78 15.12 -3.41 13.25
CA LEU A 78 14.71 -2.94 14.58
C LEU A 78 15.30 -3.80 15.70
N ALA A 79 15.37 -5.13 15.51
CA ALA A 79 15.98 -6.04 16.49
C ALA A 79 17.49 -5.81 16.67
N GLN A 80 18.15 -5.22 15.66
CA GLN A 80 19.59 -4.89 15.69
C GLN A 80 19.85 -3.42 16.08
N ALA A 81 18.80 -2.61 16.26
CA ALA A 81 18.94 -1.20 16.57
C ALA A 81 19.55 -0.98 17.97
N LYS A 82 20.52 -0.08 18.05
CA LYS A 82 21.30 0.16 19.27
C LYS A 82 20.71 1.24 20.18
N ASP A 83 19.86 2.10 19.61
CA ASP A 83 19.28 3.24 20.28
C ASP A 83 17.96 3.68 19.64
N LEU A 84 17.23 4.56 20.34
CA LEU A 84 15.93 5.08 19.89
C LEU A 84 16.04 5.92 18.62
N GLN A 85 17.18 6.57 18.38
CA GLN A 85 17.41 7.37 17.17
C GLN A 85 17.46 6.46 15.93
N GLN A 86 18.12 5.29 16.05
CA GLN A 86 18.13 4.28 15.01
C GLN A 86 16.74 3.70 14.76
N VAL A 87 15.99 3.35 15.82
CA VAL A 87 14.60 2.87 15.70
C VAL A 87 13.73 3.84 14.92
N MET A 88 13.79 5.13 15.24
CA MET A 88 12.98 6.13 14.56
C MET A 88 13.44 6.38 13.13
N THR A 89 14.75 6.34 12.86
CA THR A 89 15.27 6.42 11.49
C THR A 89 14.76 5.27 10.63
N LEU A 90 14.76 4.04 11.18
CA LEU A 90 14.24 2.85 10.51
C LEU A 90 12.74 2.95 10.25
N GLN A 91 11.96 3.39 11.25
CA GLN A 91 10.51 3.61 11.11
C GLN A 91 10.18 4.66 10.06
N SER A 92 10.82 5.83 10.10
CA SER A 92 10.59 6.89 9.11
C SER A 92 10.90 6.44 7.69
N ARG A 93 12.03 5.73 7.50
CA ARG A 93 12.41 5.19 6.20
C ARG A 93 11.40 4.14 5.70
N TYR A 94 10.96 3.25 6.59
CA TYR A 94 9.95 2.24 6.26
C TYR A 94 8.65 2.90 5.82
N VAL A 95 8.12 3.83 6.62
CA VAL A 95 6.88 4.57 6.31
C VAL A 95 7.00 5.26 4.95
N GLN A 96 8.08 5.99 4.69
CA GLN A 96 8.28 6.68 3.42
C GLN A 96 8.30 5.72 2.23
N THR A 97 9.03 4.61 2.34
CA THR A 97 9.15 3.60 1.28
C THR A 97 7.83 2.86 1.06
N GLN A 98 7.15 2.52 2.15
CA GLN A 98 5.90 1.78 2.13
C GLN A 98 4.77 2.62 1.53
N MET A 99 4.75 3.94 1.76
CA MET A 99 3.79 4.86 1.14
C MET A 99 3.98 4.97 -0.38
N GLN A 100 5.21 5.12 -0.84
CA GLN A 100 5.49 5.13 -2.29
C GLN A 100 5.05 3.81 -2.93
N THR A 101 5.35 2.70 -2.26
CA THR A 101 4.99 1.37 -2.76
C THR A 101 3.48 1.19 -2.81
N PHE A 102 2.75 1.58 -1.76
CA PHE A 102 1.29 1.53 -1.76
C PHE A 102 0.66 2.36 -2.88
N GLY A 103 1.19 3.55 -3.18
CA GLY A 103 0.74 4.34 -4.32
C GLY A 103 0.87 3.58 -5.66
N ILE A 104 2.01 2.91 -5.88
CA ILE A 104 2.25 2.12 -7.09
C ILE A 104 1.34 0.88 -7.14
N GLN A 105 1.23 0.15 -6.02
CA GLN A 105 0.38 -1.03 -5.91
C GLN A 105 -1.10 -0.69 -6.15
N ALA A 106 -1.56 0.45 -5.63
CA ALA A 106 -2.90 0.98 -5.85
C ALA A 106 -3.14 1.29 -7.34
N GLN A 107 -2.23 2.00 -7.99
CA GLN A 107 -2.34 2.30 -9.43
C GLN A 107 -2.41 1.02 -10.28
N GLN A 108 -1.58 0.03 -9.98
CA GLN A 108 -1.58 -1.25 -10.71
C GLN A 108 -2.89 -2.01 -10.54
N LEU A 109 -3.44 -2.07 -9.33
CA LEU A 109 -4.74 -2.72 -9.08
C LEU A 109 -5.88 -1.98 -9.78
N SER A 110 -5.89 -0.65 -9.75
CA SER A 110 -6.89 0.15 -10.46
C SER A 110 -6.86 -0.12 -11.97
N TRP A 111 -5.65 -0.23 -12.55
CA TRP A 111 -5.49 -0.57 -13.96
C TRP A 111 -5.99 -1.99 -14.28
N LEU A 112 -5.58 -2.99 -13.48
CA LEU A 112 -6.02 -4.39 -13.66
C LEU A 112 -7.55 -4.52 -13.55
N MET A 113 -8.17 -3.80 -12.61
CA MET A 113 -9.63 -3.75 -12.46
C MET A 113 -10.31 -3.09 -13.66
N ALA A 114 -9.76 -1.97 -14.16
CA ALA A 114 -10.31 -1.29 -15.33
C ALA A 114 -10.20 -2.14 -16.60
N ASP A 115 -9.06 -2.80 -16.80
CA ASP A 115 -8.84 -3.73 -17.91
C ASP A 115 -9.83 -4.92 -17.84
N ALA A 116 -9.99 -5.53 -16.66
CA ALA A 116 -10.96 -6.59 -16.47
C ALA A 116 -12.38 -6.13 -16.85
N LEU A 117 -12.79 -4.93 -16.43
CA LEU A 117 -14.12 -4.38 -16.73
C LEU A 117 -14.30 -4.02 -18.22
N GLN A 118 -13.27 -3.49 -18.90
CA GLN A 118 -13.35 -3.19 -20.34
C GLN A 118 -13.47 -4.46 -21.18
N ASN A 119 -12.73 -5.50 -20.84
CA ASN A 119 -12.80 -6.78 -21.53
C ASN A 119 -14.17 -7.44 -21.36
N LEU A 120 -14.83 -7.26 -20.20
CA LEU A 120 -16.23 -7.68 -20.03
C LEU A 120 -17.19 -7.02 -21.01
N GLN A 121 -17.11 -5.69 -21.15
CA GLN A 121 -18.02 -4.94 -22.03
C GLN A 121 -17.80 -5.32 -23.50
N SER A 122 -16.54 -5.56 -23.89
CA SER A 122 -16.16 -5.96 -25.24
C SER A 122 -16.65 -7.38 -25.58
N GLY A 123 -16.62 -8.31 -24.63
CA GLY A 123 -17.18 -9.65 -24.80
C GLY A 123 -18.70 -9.67 -24.96
N ARG A 124 -19.41 -8.75 -24.30
CA ARG A 124 -20.87 -8.62 -24.38
C ARG A 124 -21.37 -8.00 -25.69
N SER A 125 -20.53 -7.27 -26.43
CA SER A 125 -20.87 -6.64 -27.72
C SER A 125 -20.72 -7.60 -28.93
N LYS A 126 -20.07 -8.76 -28.74
CA LYS A 126 -19.84 -9.77 -29.79
C LYS A 126 -20.71 -11.02 -29.65
N SER A 127 -21.61 -11.07 -28.67
CA SER A 127 -22.64 -12.11 -28.49
C SER A 127 -24.02 -11.57 -28.83
#